data_AF-A0A2C5XJ40-F1
#
_entry.id   AF-A0A2C5XJ40-F1
#
_cell.length_a   1.000
_cell.length_b   1.000
_cell.length_c   1.000
_cell.angle_alpha   90.00
_cell.angle_beta   90.00
_cell.angle_gamma   90.00
#
_symmetry.space_group_name_H-M   'P 1'
#
loop_
_entity.id
_entity.type
_entity.pdbx_description
1 polymer ?
#
loop_
_entity_poly.entity_id
_entity_poly.type
_entity_poly.pdbx_seq_one_letter_code
_entity_poly.pdbx_strand_id
1 'polypeptide(L)'
;MKTGGDDVSAEKAAEAEAEAEAGGAGVDYGAQIPAAMLASLAPNGEADFLLGKINGMGEAEALAVVRAALDFHADDWNFPSETRRRMQRLLGGEAAYGAHYGRDLRVDAVVMRWSSPYPGVRAVACPLDEPDVPVETIRAYVLGIGWAMVGTFVSTFFNSRFPSISLNGSVIQILLYPCAKALERTLPDWGVTVLGTRHSLNPGPWTFKEQMFATITYNIAIYTTNSYGMILVQRSPVYYGLGFVTFGYQLTLTLFVQLMGMGFAGFLRRFSVYPVKAVWPTVLPIIAMNRALTRPEGDGDGSGPGAVEGGWTVSRQRFFCYAAGGMFVYYWLPGYLFTALSQLNWMTWIAPGSVRLAILTGSGLGLGLLNPLTTLDWNVATSSYAALAQPFFSTCTMYCGSVLGGLVILAIYYGNMYDTAYLPINSSTAFANDGRPPTRRRCTRPATC
;
A
#
# COMPACT_ATOMS: atom_id res chain seq x y z
N MET A 1 41.30 8.33 -18.43
CA MET A 1 41.68 9.53 -17.67
C MET A 1 40.40 10.21 -17.16
N LYS A 2 39.88 9.74 -16.01
CA LYS A 2 38.87 10.37 -15.12
C LYS A 2 38.39 9.29 -14.13
N THR A 3 39.20 9.05 -13.10
CA THR A 3 38.90 8.18 -11.95
C THR A 3 39.64 8.78 -10.76
N GLY A 4 39.14 9.91 -10.26
CA GLY A 4 39.77 10.64 -9.15
C GLY A 4 38.86 11.69 -8.51
N GLY A 5 37.55 11.64 -8.77
CA GLY A 5 36.57 12.58 -8.22
C GLY A 5 35.70 12.00 -7.09
N ASP A 6 35.56 10.67 -7.04
CA ASP A 6 34.64 10.00 -6.12
C ASP A 6 35.31 9.53 -4.82
N ASP A 7 36.63 9.27 -4.83
CA ASP A 7 37.36 8.92 -3.60
C ASP A 7 37.62 10.15 -2.70
N VAL A 8 37.83 11.32 -3.31
CA VAL A 8 38.09 12.59 -2.60
C VAL A 8 36.84 13.11 -1.86
N SER A 9 35.63 12.74 -2.31
CA SER A 9 34.38 13.11 -1.65
C SER A 9 34.01 12.16 -0.50
N ALA A 10 34.37 10.88 -0.59
CA ALA A 10 34.25 9.91 0.51
C ALA A 10 35.27 10.16 1.62
N GLU A 11 36.51 10.51 1.27
CA GLU A 11 37.57 10.84 2.22
C GLU A 11 37.27 12.15 2.97
N LYS A 12 36.75 13.18 2.29
CA LYS A 12 36.26 14.41 2.94
C LYS A 12 35.02 14.20 3.80
N ALA A 13 34.17 13.24 3.46
CA ALA A 13 33.02 12.87 4.30
C ALA A 13 33.48 12.13 5.58
N ALA A 14 34.52 11.28 5.47
CA ALA A 14 35.12 10.59 6.60
C ALA A 14 35.94 11.54 7.50
N GLU A 15 36.66 12.52 6.93
CA GLU A 15 37.34 13.57 7.70
C GLU A 15 36.35 14.50 8.41
N ALA A 16 35.22 14.82 7.78
CA ALA A 16 34.13 15.56 8.44
C ALA A 16 33.44 14.76 9.56
N GLU A 17 33.31 13.43 9.41
CA GLU A 17 32.82 12.54 10.46
C GLU A 17 33.83 12.43 11.62
N ALA A 18 35.14 12.45 11.34
CA ALA A 18 36.20 12.44 12.36
C ALA A 18 36.31 13.77 13.12
N GLU A 19 36.10 14.92 12.47
CA GLU A 19 36.03 16.23 13.14
C GLU A 19 34.73 16.41 13.95
N ALA A 20 33.63 15.76 13.54
CA ALA A 20 32.36 15.77 14.29
C ALA A 20 32.45 15.02 15.63
N GLU A 21 33.18 13.89 15.68
CA GLU A 21 33.41 13.15 16.93
C GLU A 21 34.22 13.94 17.97
N ALA A 22 35.03 14.90 17.55
CA ALA A 22 35.86 15.71 18.46
C ALA A 22 35.10 16.87 19.14
N GLY A 23 33.92 17.26 18.65
CA GLY A 23 33.20 18.47 19.10
C GLY A 23 32.12 18.26 20.18
N GLY A 24 31.86 17.01 20.61
CA GLY A 24 30.71 16.65 21.45
C GLY A 24 31.02 16.37 22.94
N ALA A 25 32.23 16.65 23.41
CA ALA A 25 32.63 16.33 24.78
C ALA A 25 32.07 17.35 25.80
N GLY A 26 30.82 17.17 26.26
CA GLY A 26 30.37 17.90 27.45
C GLY A 26 28.91 17.76 27.89
N VAL A 27 27.96 17.43 27.01
CA VAL A 27 26.53 17.39 27.37
C VAL A 27 25.86 16.14 26.78
N ASP A 28 25.32 15.28 27.64
CA ASP A 28 24.48 14.15 27.22
C ASP A 28 23.10 14.66 26.80
N TYR A 29 22.94 14.92 25.51
CA TYR A 29 21.67 15.37 24.94
C TYR A 29 20.65 14.22 24.86
N GLY A 30 21.12 12.98 24.76
CA GLY A 30 20.31 11.77 24.74
C GLY A 30 19.48 11.59 26.02
N ALA A 31 20.08 11.85 27.18
CA ALA A 31 19.40 11.78 28.47
C ALA A 31 18.27 12.83 28.66
N GLN A 32 18.26 13.89 27.85
CA GLN A 32 17.25 14.97 27.91
C GLN A 32 16.00 14.67 27.07
N ILE A 33 15.96 13.53 26.37
CA ILE A 33 14.85 13.12 25.51
C ILE A 33 13.82 12.37 26.36
N PRO A 34 12.57 12.85 26.44
CA PRO A 34 11.51 12.13 27.14
C PRO A 34 11.30 10.72 26.54
N ALA A 35 11.03 9.73 27.38
CA ALA A 35 10.79 8.34 26.93
C ALA A 35 9.68 8.23 25.87
N ALA A 36 8.60 9.02 25.98
CA ALA A 36 7.54 9.08 24.99
C ALA A 36 8.02 9.62 23.63
N MET A 37 8.89 10.63 23.64
CA MET A 37 9.49 11.16 22.41
C MET A 37 10.42 10.12 21.79
N LEU A 38 11.25 9.45 22.60
CA LEU A 38 12.14 8.37 22.15
C LEU A 38 11.36 7.20 21.55
N ALA A 39 10.25 6.78 22.15
CA ALA A 39 9.37 5.73 21.63
C ALA A 39 8.76 6.11 20.27
N SER A 40 8.44 7.39 20.08
CA SER A 40 7.99 7.89 18.77
C SER A 40 9.13 7.93 17.75
N LEU A 41 10.33 8.33 18.17
CA LEU A 41 11.56 8.47 17.36
C LEU A 41 12.08 7.12 16.88
N ALA A 42 12.09 6.14 17.78
CA ALA A 42 12.69 4.84 17.63
C ALA A 42 11.72 3.69 17.98
N PRO A 43 10.59 3.53 17.27
CA PRO A 43 9.55 2.55 17.62
C PRO A 43 10.00 1.08 17.46
N ASN A 44 11.22 0.88 16.97
CA ASN A 44 11.69 -0.39 16.44
C ASN A 44 12.88 -1.00 17.19
N GLY A 45 13.31 -0.40 18.30
CA GLY A 45 14.49 -0.82 19.06
C GLY A 45 15.79 -0.14 18.60
N GLU A 46 15.68 0.89 17.76
CA GLU A 46 16.82 1.68 17.24
C GLU A 46 17.21 2.86 18.15
N ALA A 47 16.70 2.89 19.38
CA ALA A 47 16.84 4.02 20.30
C ALA A 47 18.32 4.27 20.63
N ASP A 48 19.06 3.23 20.98
CA ASP A 48 20.47 3.34 21.37
C ASP A 48 21.34 3.83 20.21
N PHE A 49 21.05 3.38 18.99
CA PHE A 49 21.73 3.84 17.78
C PHE A 49 21.50 5.33 17.52
N LEU A 50 20.23 5.78 17.60
CA LEU A 50 19.89 7.18 17.40
C LEU A 50 20.45 8.06 18.52
N LEU A 51 20.41 7.61 19.77
CA LEU A 51 20.99 8.33 20.93
C LEU A 51 22.50 8.49 20.78
N GLY A 52 23.22 7.45 20.33
CA GLY A 52 24.64 7.53 20.02
C GLY A 52 24.95 8.59 18.97
N LYS A 53 24.16 8.65 17.89
CA LYS A 53 24.33 9.67 16.83
C LYS A 53 23.93 11.08 17.27
N ILE A 54 22.93 11.22 18.14
CA ILE A 54 22.54 12.52 18.72
C ILE A 54 23.66 13.06 19.60
N ASN A 55 24.27 12.22 20.43
CA ASN A 55 25.35 12.63 21.32
C ASN A 55 26.66 12.93 20.58
N GLY A 56 26.92 12.25 19.46
CA GLY A 56 28.10 12.48 18.62
C GLY A 56 28.01 13.64 17.61
N MET A 57 26.84 14.25 17.43
CA MET A 57 26.64 15.27 16.38
C MET A 57 27.02 16.68 16.85
N GLY A 58 27.90 17.33 16.09
CA GLY A 58 28.27 18.75 16.27
C GLY A 58 27.13 19.71 15.92
N GLU A 59 27.10 20.89 16.54
CA GLU A 59 26.02 21.87 16.31
C GLU A 59 26.04 22.43 14.87
N ALA A 60 27.22 22.77 14.35
CA ALA A 60 27.38 23.30 13.01
C ALA A 60 26.95 22.28 11.94
N GLU A 61 27.28 21.01 12.16
CA GLU A 61 26.85 19.89 11.30
C GLU A 61 25.33 19.73 11.35
N ALA A 62 24.73 19.75 12.54
CA ALA A 62 23.28 19.64 12.71
C ALA A 62 22.52 20.76 11.97
N LEU A 63 23.01 22.00 12.06
CA LEU A 63 22.43 23.14 11.33
C LEU A 63 22.54 22.99 9.81
N ALA A 64 23.68 22.51 9.31
CA ALA A 64 23.87 22.27 7.88
C ALA A 64 22.90 21.20 7.36
N VAL A 65 22.71 20.11 8.12
CA VAL A 65 21.77 19.03 7.79
C VAL A 65 20.32 19.55 7.78
N VAL A 66 19.90 20.28 8.81
CA VAL A 66 18.52 20.81 8.89
C VAL A 66 18.24 21.81 7.77
N ARG A 67 19.21 22.67 7.42
CA ARG A 67 19.08 23.61 6.31
C ARG A 67 18.94 22.88 4.97
N ALA A 68 19.83 21.92 4.70
CA ALA A 68 19.79 21.13 3.48
C ALA A 68 18.48 20.32 3.38
N ALA A 69 17.99 19.78 4.49
CA ALA A 69 16.72 19.05 4.54
C ALA A 69 15.52 19.96 4.25
N LEU A 70 15.50 21.19 4.79
CA LEU A 70 14.43 22.16 4.51
C LEU A 70 14.40 22.59 3.04
N ASP A 71 15.56 22.87 2.46
CA ASP A 71 15.67 23.23 1.04
C ASP A 71 15.26 22.04 0.17
N PHE A 72 15.66 20.82 0.52
CA PHE A 72 15.26 19.61 -0.18
C PHE A 72 13.75 19.37 -0.09
N HIS A 73 13.11 19.55 1.07
CA HIS A 73 11.68 19.31 1.28
C HIS A 73 10.78 20.54 1.06
N ALA A 74 11.27 21.59 0.39
CA ALA A 74 10.50 22.80 0.13
C ALA A 74 9.21 22.52 -0.67
N ASP A 75 9.31 21.73 -1.74
CA ASP A 75 8.19 21.39 -2.64
C ASP A 75 7.40 20.13 -2.24
N ASP A 76 7.59 19.65 -1.01
CA ASP A 76 6.99 18.40 -0.55
C ASP A 76 5.71 18.66 0.26
N TRP A 77 4.55 18.30 -0.28
CA TRP A 77 3.27 18.41 0.43
C TRP A 77 3.05 17.33 1.49
N ASN A 78 3.76 16.20 1.40
CA ASN A 78 3.63 15.11 2.37
C ASN A 78 4.48 15.35 3.64
N PHE A 79 5.39 16.33 3.60
CA PHE A 79 6.22 16.68 4.74
C PHE A 79 5.39 17.37 5.83
N PRO A 80 5.44 16.90 7.09
CA PRO A 80 4.63 17.47 8.17
C PRO A 80 4.85 18.97 8.35
N SER A 81 3.78 19.76 8.30
CA SER A 81 3.84 21.22 8.39
C SER A 81 4.36 21.70 9.75
N GLU A 82 4.09 20.97 10.82
CA GLU A 82 4.62 21.24 12.15
C GLU A 82 6.14 21.06 12.23
N THR A 83 6.66 19.95 11.68
CA THR A 83 8.11 19.70 11.60
C THR A 83 8.80 20.77 10.77
N ARG A 84 8.20 21.21 9.65
CA ARG A 84 8.74 22.32 8.84
C ARG A 84 8.85 23.61 9.63
N ARG A 85 7.77 24.00 10.33
CA ARG A 85 7.76 25.21 11.17
C ARG A 85 8.77 25.11 12.32
N ARG A 86 8.91 23.93 12.93
CA ARG A 86 9.88 23.66 14.00
C ARG A 86 11.31 23.85 13.50
N MET A 87 11.66 23.25 12.35
CA MET A 87 12.97 23.40 11.74
C MET A 87 13.30 24.84 11.34
N GLN A 88 12.33 25.58 10.82
CA GLN A 88 12.50 27.01 10.52
C GLN A 88 12.81 27.83 11.78
N ARG A 89 12.19 27.49 12.93
CA ARG A 89 12.52 28.11 14.22
C ARG A 89 13.91 27.72 14.72
N LEU A 90 14.33 26.47 14.51
CA LEU A 90 15.68 26.01 14.84
C LEU A 90 16.75 26.77 14.04
N LEU A 91 16.50 27.08 12.76
CA LEU A 91 17.42 27.92 11.98
C LEU A 91 17.52 29.37 12.48
N GLY A 92 16.55 29.85 13.27
CA GLY A 92 16.59 31.15 13.92
C GLY A 92 17.50 31.21 15.15
N GLY A 93 18.14 30.09 15.51
CA GLY A 93 19.03 29.97 16.66
C GLY A 93 18.32 29.84 18.00
N GLU A 94 19.12 29.78 19.07
CA GLU A 94 18.65 29.57 20.44
C GLU A 94 17.64 30.63 20.91
N ALA A 95 17.84 31.90 20.50
CA ALA A 95 16.95 33.01 20.87
C ALA A 95 15.54 32.90 20.25
N ALA A 96 15.40 32.25 19.09
CA ALA A 96 14.12 32.09 18.41
C ALA A 96 13.36 30.82 18.84
N TYR A 97 14.09 29.79 19.29
CA TYR A 97 13.52 28.49 19.66
C TYR A 97 13.21 28.37 21.16
N GLY A 98 14.09 28.90 22.01
CA GLY A 98 13.99 28.80 23.47
C GLY A 98 14.66 27.56 24.07
N ALA A 99 14.17 27.09 25.21
CA ALA A 99 14.75 25.98 25.95
C ALA A 99 14.80 24.68 25.13
N HIS A 100 15.86 23.89 25.31
CA HIS A 100 16.15 22.61 24.61
C HIS A 100 16.57 22.73 23.13
N TYR A 101 16.93 23.92 22.64
CA TYR A 101 17.45 24.13 21.29
C TYR A 101 18.53 23.11 20.89
N GLY A 102 19.56 22.92 21.72
CA GLY A 102 20.67 22.01 21.41
C GLY A 102 20.27 20.54 21.27
N ARG A 103 19.25 20.09 22.02
CA ARG A 103 18.69 18.73 21.91
C ARG A 103 17.86 18.60 20.64
N ASP A 104 16.90 19.51 20.45
CA ASP A 104 15.91 19.42 19.39
C ASP A 104 16.52 19.59 18.00
N LEU A 105 17.57 20.42 17.89
CA LEU A 105 18.36 20.56 16.67
C LEU A 105 19.03 19.24 16.28
N ARG A 106 19.69 18.57 17.22
CA ARG A 106 20.39 17.30 16.98
C ARG A 106 19.42 16.16 16.71
N VAL A 107 18.30 16.11 17.43
CA VAL A 107 17.22 15.14 17.17
C VAL A 107 16.70 15.29 15.75
N ASP A 108 16.35 16.51 15.33
CA ASP A 108 15.79 16.73 13.99
C ASP A 108 16.84 16.47 12.90
N ALA A 109 18.09 16.87 13.10
CA ALA A 109 19.19 16.57 12.17
C ALA A 109 19.44 15.06 12.04
N VAL A 110 19.48 14.32 13.15
CA VAL A 110 19.70 12.87 13.15
C VAL A 110 18.54 12.14 12.47
N VAL A 111 17.30 12.56 12.75
CA VAL A 111 16.12 11.99 12.09
C VAL A 111 16.17 12.21 10.57
N MET A 112 16.64 13.36 10.10
CA MET A 112 16.71 13.64 8.66
C MET A 112 17.83 12.87 7.95
N ARG A 113 18.96 12.60 8.64
CA ARG A 113 20.12 11.95 8.03
C ARG A 113 20.09 10.43 8.12
N TRP A 114 19.70 9.87 9.26
CA TRP A 114 19.74 8.41 9.50
C TRP A 114 18.37 7.76 9.64
N SER A 115 17.30 8.54 9.77
CA SER A 115 15.93 8.00 9.83
C SER A 115 15.06 8.60 8.73
N SER A 116 13.78 8.24 8.70
CA SER A 116 12.83 8.84 7.76
C SER A 116 12.18 10.09 8.37
N PRO A 117 11.99 11.17 7.61
CA PRO A 117 11.21 12.33 8.06
C PRO A 117 9.73 11.99 8.32
N TYR A 118 9.20 10.94 7.68
CA TYR A 118 7.80 10.59 7.75
C TYR A 118 7.54 9.61 8.90
N PRO A 119 6.68 9.97 9.88
CA PRO A 119 6.38 9.10 11.02
C PRO A 119 5.83 7.73 10.61
N GLY A 120 5.00 7.67 9.56
CA GLY A 120 4.43 6.41 9.06
C GLY A 120 5.48 5.46 8.48
N VAL A 121 6.55 5.99 7.88
CA VAL A 121 7.66 5.17 7.37
C VAL A 121 8.54 4.70 8.53
N ARG A 122 8.84 5.59 9.49
CA ARG A 122 9.57 5.24 10.73
C ARG A 122 8.90 4.16 11.55
N ALA A 123 7.57 4.16 11.63
CA ALA A 123 6.83 3.14 12.36
C ALA A 123 7.03 1.73 11.78
N VAL A 124 7.33 1.60 10.48
CA VAL A 124 7.35 0.31 9.79
C VAL A 124 8.75 -0.13 9.38
N ALA A 125 9.63 0.80 9.00
CA ALA A 125 10.99 0.53 8.54
C ALA A 125 12.01 0.82 9.65
N CYS A 126 12.98 -0.09 9.81
CA CYS A 126 14.17 0.15 10.62
C CYS A 126 15.27 0.75 9.73
N PRO A 127 16.07 1.70 10.21
CA PRO A 127 17.26 2.18 9.51
C PRO A 127 18.45 1.21 9.66
N LEU A 128 18.38 0.27 10.61
CA LEU A 128 19.40 -0.76 10.82
C LEU A 128 19.16 -1.92 9.85
N ASP A 129 20.16 -2.24 9.02
CA ASP A 129 20.17 -3.41 8.13
C ASP A 129 21.16 -4.47 8.63
N GLU A 130 20.74 -5.72 8.64
CA GLU A 130 21.55 -6.89 9.00
C GLU A 130 21.91 -7.66 7.71
N PRO A 131 23.12 -7.48 7.13
CA PRO A 131 23.46 -8.03 5.81
C PRO A 131 23.55 -9.56 5.79
N ASP A 132 23.74 -10.21 6.94
CA ASP A 132 23.96 -11.66 7.03
C ASP A 132 22.67 -12.49 6.99
N VAL A 133 21.50 -11.84 7.11
CA VAL A 133 20.21 -12.52 7.13
C VAL A 133 19.84 -12.99 5.71
N PRO A 134 19.56 -14.30 5.49
CA PRO A 134 19.25 -14.82 4.16
C PRO A 134 17.92 -14.23 3.65
N VAL A 135 17.90 -13.85 2.36
CA VAL A 135 16.73 -13.24 1.70
C VAL A 135 16.15 -14.16 0.63
N GLU A 136 17.01 -14.59 -0.30
CA GLU A 136 16.63 -15.41 -1.46
C GLU A 136 16.82 -16.90 -1.16
N THR A 137 15.81 -17.50 -0.55
CA THR A 137 15.83 -18.94 -0.22
C THR A 137 14.84 -19.71 -1.07
N ILE A 138 15.14 -20.99 -1.36
CA ILE A 138 14.29 -21.86 -2.19
C ILE A 138 12.87 -21.95 -1.59
N ARG A 139 12.78 -22.06 -0.26
CA ARG A 139 11.50 -22.06 0.46
C ARG A 139 10.69 -20.78 0.24
N ALA A 140 11.33 -19.61 0.21
CA ALA A 140 10.66 -18.34 -0.03
C ALA A 140 10.13 -18.24 -1.48
N TYR A 141 10.88 -18.75 -2.47
CA TYR A 141 10.40 -18.87 -3.86
C TYR A 141 9.21 -19.81 -3.99
N VAL A 142 9.28 -21.00 -3.39
CA VAL A 142 8.20 -22.00 -3.46
C VAL A 142 6.91 -21.45 -2.86
N LEU A 143 7.00 -20.82 -1.69
CA LEU A 143 5.83 -20.21 -1.05
C LEU A 143 5.32 -18.98 -1.81
N GLY A 144 6.20 -18.10 -2.27
CA GLY A 144 5.83 -16.91 -3.04
C GLY A 144 5.13 -17.26 -4.35
N ILE A 145 5.69 -18.18 -5.14
CA ILE A 145 5.10 -18.65 -6.41
C ILE A 145 3.83 -19.47 -6.15
N GLY A 146 3.82 -20.32 -5.13
CA GLY A 146 2.65 -21.12 -4.75
C GLY A 146 1.44 -20.23 -4.43
N TRP A 147 1.63 -19.24 -3.55
CA TRP A 147 0.57 -18.29 -3.20
C TRP A 147 0.22 -17.33 -4.34
N ALA A 148 1.17 -16.99 -5.21
CA ALA A 148 0.88 -16.26 -6.44
C ALA A 148 -0.11 -17.04 -7.32
N MET A 149 0.15 -18.32 -7.59
CA MET A 149 -0.74 -19.16 -8.41
C MET A 149 -2.15 -19.25 -7.81
N VAL A 150 -2.26 -19.50 -6.50
CA VAL A 150 -3.56 -19.58 -5.80
C VAL A 150 -4.28 -18.23 -5.86
N GLY A 151 -3.57 -17.14 -5.58
CA GLY A 151 -4.11 -15.79 -5.60
C GLY A 151 -4.66 -15.38 -6.96
N THR A 152 -3.84 -15.51 -8.02
CA THR A 152 -4.25 -15.18 -9.39
C THR A 152 -5.40 -16.06 -9.86
N PHE A 153 -5.41 -17.36 -9.50
CA PHE A 153 -6.49 -18.28 -9.86
C PHE A 153 -7.83 -17.83 -9.27
N VAL A 154 -7.88 -17.56 -7.96
CA VAL A 154 -9.10 -17.12 -7.28
C VAL A 154 -9.59 -15.79 -7.84
N SER A 155 -8.70 -14.80 -7.98
CA SER A 155 -9.05 -13.48 -8.54
C SER A 155 -9.58 -13.58 -9.97
N THR A 156 -8.96 -14.40 -10.82
CA THR A 156 -9.39 -14.57 -12.22
C THR A 156 -10.70 -15.33 -12.31
N PHE A 157 -10.87 -16.39 -11.51
CA PHE A 157 -12.06 -17.23 -11.51
C PHE A 157 -13.33 -16.47 -11.06
N PHE A 158 -13.21 -15.66 -10.01
CA PHE A 158 -14.35 -14.88 -9.49
C PHE A 158 -14.50 -13.51 -10.14
N ASN A 159 -13.66 -13.14 -11.12
CA ASN A 159 -13.73 -11.84 -11.79
C ASN A 159 -15.07 -11.64 -12.53
N SER A 160 -15.62 -12.70 -13.12
CA SER A 160 -16.90 -12.63 -13.85
C SER A 160 -18.14 -12.58 -12.96
N ARG A 161 -17.98 -12.64 -11.63
CA ARG A 161 -19.07 -12.49 -10.67
C ARG A 161 -19.26 -11.01 -10.34
N PHE A 162 -20.50 -10.55 -10.20
CA PHE A 162 -20.82 -9.22 -9.67
C PHE A 162 -21.53 -9.36 -8.31
N PRO A 163 -20.99 -8.79 -7.21
CA PRO A 163 -19.67 -8.17 -7.08
C PRO A 163 -18.53 -9.19 -7.21
N SER A 164 -17.38 -8.76 -7.72
CA SER A 164 -16.22 -9.64 -7.89
C SER A 164 -15.58 -9.97 -6.56
N ILE A 165 -15.20 -11.22 -6.35
CA ILE A 165 -14.50 -11.67 -5.14
C ILE A 165 -13.01 -11.74 -5.46
N SER A 166 -12.17 -11.12 -4.62
CA SER A 166 -10.71 -11.19 -4.75
C SER A 166 -10.07 -11.52 -3.41
N LEU A 167 -8.91 -12.18 -3.45
CA LEU A 167 -8.10 -12.38 -2.26
C LEU A 167 -7.25 -11.14 -2.02
N ASN A 168 -7.36 -10.56 -0.83
CA ASN A 168 -6.50 -9.44 -0.44
C ASN A 168 -5.09 -9.96 -0.10
N GLY A 169 -4.06 -9.24 -0.53
CA GLY A 169 -2.67 -9.58 -0.27
C GLY A 169 -2.33 -9.72 1.22
N SER A 170 -2.99 -8.96 2.10
CA SER A 170 -2.79 -9.08 3.56
C SER A 170 -3.26 -10.43 4.13
N VAL A 171 -4.31 -11.04 3.54
CA VAL A 171 -4.81 -12.35 3.97
C VAL A 171 -3.79 -13.44 3.62
N ILE A 172 -3.24 -13.38 2.40
CA ILE A 172 -2.18 -14.30 1.97
C ILE A 172 -0.95 -14.16 2.87
N GLN A 173 -0.59 -12.95 3.26
CA GLN A 173 0.55 -12.67 4.15
C GLN A 173 0.44 -13.38 5.50
N ILE A 174 -0.77 -13.40 6.06
CA ILE A 174 -1.08 -14.01 7.35
C ILE A 174 -1.06 -15.53 7.23
N LEU A 175 -1.54 -16.10 6.12
CA LEU A 175 -1.49 -17.53 5.86
C LEU A 175 -0.08 -18.00 5.47
N LEU A 176 0.72 -17.13 4.88
CA LEU A 176 2.10 -17.40 4.49
C LEU A 176 2.97 -17.72 5.71
N TYR A 177 2.83 -16.97 6.82
CA TYR A 177 3.63 -17.18 8.03
C TYR A 177 3.51 -18.60 8.65
N PRO A 178 2.30 -19.14 8.95
CA PRO A 178 2.17 -20.49 9.47
C PRO A 178 2.60 -21.54 8.45
N CYS A 179 2.35 -21.34 7.14
CA CYS A 179 2.89 -22.22 6.10
C CYS A 179 4.42 -22.22 6.09
N ALA A 180 5.05 -21.06 6.28
CA ALA A 180 6.50 -20.92 6.35
C ALA A 180 7.08 -21.58 7.60
N LYS A 181 6.44 -21.41 8.76
CA LYS A 181 6.82 -22.12 10.00
C LYS A 181 6.59 -23.63 9.92
N ALA A 182 5.59 -24.09 9.19
CA ALA A 182 5.40 -25.52 8.92
C ALA A 182 6.51 -26.04 7.99
N LEU A 183 6.89 -25.26 6.98
CA LEU A 183 7.94 -25.62 6.04
C LEU A 183 9.34 -25.62 6.71
N GLU A 184 9.60 -24.67 7.62
CA GLU A 184 10.78 -24.64 8.50
C GLU A 184 10.92 -25.92 9.34
N ARG A 185 9.81 -26.49 9.83
CA ARG A 185 9.82 -27.71 10.64
C ARG A 185 9.88 -29.00 9.84
N THR A 186 9.46 -28.98 8.58
CA THR A 186 9.29 -30.19 7.75
C THR A 186 10.41 -30.40 6.75
N LEU A 187 11.11 -29.34 6.32
CA LEU A 187 12.22 -29.47 5.39
C LEU A 187 13.50 -29.93 6.08
N PRO A 188 14.20 -30.95 5.56
CA PRO A 188 15.56 -31.26 5.98
C PRO A 188 16.56 -30.21 5.45
N ASP A 189 17.66 -29.99 6.17
CA ASP A 189 18.77 -29.08 5.81
C ASP A 189 19.65 -29.64 4.66
N TRP A 190 19.00 -30.13 3.61
CA TRP A 190 19.67 -30.59 2.40
C TRP A 190 20.00 -29.39 1.52
N GLY A 191 21.22 -29.32 0.99
CA GLY A 191 21.65 -28.19 0.17
C GLY A 191 22.61 -28.61 -0.92
N VAL A 192 22.50 -27.94 -2.07
CA VAL A 192 23.38 -28.14 -3.21
C VAL A 192 24.31 -26.94 -3.34
N THR A 193 25.62 -27.18 -3.38
CA THR A 193 26.61 -26.15 -3.63
C THR A 193 26.68 -25.90 -5.14
N VAL A 194 26.20 -24.74 -5.58
CA VAL A 194 26.27 -24.32 -6.99
C VAL A 194 27.13 -23.05 -7.04
N LEU A 195 28.13 -23.00 -7.93
CA LEU A 195 29.00 -21.84 -8.13
C LEU A 195 29.68 -21.30 -6.85
N GLY A 196 30.03 -22.19 -5.92
CA GLY A 196 30.72 -21.84 -4.66
C GLY A 196 29.81 -21.36 -3.52
N THR A 197 28.51 -21.18 -3.77
CA THR A 197 27.52 -20.83 -2.74
C THR A 197 26.68 -22.05 -2.38
N ARG A 198 26.55 -22.35 -1.07
CA ARG A 198 25.71 -23.45 -0.58
C ARG A 198 24.25 -23.00 -0.55
N HIS A 199 23.45 -23.48 -1.50
CA HIS A 199 22.00 -23.27 -1.48
C HIS A 199 21.35 -24.37 -0.64
N SER A 200 21.15 -24.09 0.66
CA SER A 200 20.38 -24.96 1.55
C SER A 200 18.88 -24.79 1.31
N LEU A 201 18.12 -25.89 1.30
CA LEU A 201 16.65 -25.87 1.34
C LEU A 201 16.13 -25.24 2.63
N ASN A 202 16.88 -25.41 3.72
CA ASN A 202 16.58 -24.82 5.01
C ASN A 202 17.86 -24.19 5.59
N PRO A 203 18.03 -22.87 5.47
CA PRO A 203 19.22 -22.18 5.98
C PRO A 203 19.11 -21.75 7.45
N GLY A 204 17.96 -21.95 8.11
CA GLY A 204 17.74 -21.56 9.50
C GLY A 204 16.29 -21.16 9.80
N PRO A 205 16.00 -20.47 10.91
CA PRO A 205 14.65 -20.04 11.25
C PRO A 205 14.07 -19.10 10.18
N TRP A 206 12.75 -19.08 10.03
CA TRP A 206 12.08 -18.17 9.10
C TRP A 206 12.26 -16.71 9.50
N THR A 207 12.80 -15.90 8.60
CA THR A 207 13.19 -14.50 8.88
C THR A 207 12.24 -13.47 8.28
N PHE A 208 12.31 -12.23 8.75
CA PHE A 208 11.56 -11.10 8.19
C PHE A 208 11.86 -10.86 6.70
N LYS A 209 13.12 -11.01 6.29
CA LYS A 209 13.54 -10.76 4.90
C LYS A 209 12.98 -11.79 3.93
N GLU A 210 12.99 -13.08 4.30
CA GLU A 210 12.36 -14.15 3.50
C GLU A 210 10.86 -13.96 3.38
N GLN A 211 10.20 -13.55 4.48
CA GLN A 211 8.77 -13.25 4.43
C GLN A 211 8.48 -12.07 3.52
N MET A 212 9.26 -10.99 3.62
CA MET A 212 9.11 -9.82 2.75
C MET A 212 9.29 -10.18 1.28
N PHE A 213 10.31 -10.99 0.97
CA PHE A 213 10.57 -11.45 -0.40
C PHE A 213 9.39 -12.24 -0.98
N ALA A 214 8.88 -13.22 -0.24
CA ALA A 214 7.70 -13.98 -0.65
C ALA A 214 6.47 -13.08 -0.79
N THR A 215 6.29 -12.09 0.11
CA THR A 215 5.21 -11.10 0.02
C THR A 215 5.25 -10.27 -1.25
N ILE A 216 6.41 -9.73 -1.60
CA ILE A 216 6.58 -8.95 -2.84
C ILE A 216 6.23 -9.82 -4.06
N THR A 217 6.68 -11.08 -4.06
CA THR A 217 6.47 -12.02 -5.17
C THR A 217 4.99 -12.26 -5.45
N TYR A 218 4.18 -12.62 -4.44
CA TYR A 218 2.76 -12.88 -4.69
C TYR A 218 1.94 -11.59 -4.84
N ASN A 219 2.32 -10.50 -4.16
CA ASN A 219 1.53 -9.27 -4.17
C ASN A 219 1.44 -8.66 -5.57
N ILE A 220 2.50 -8.75 -6.36
CA ILE A 220 2.50 -8.29 -7.76
C ILE A 220 1.62 -9.19 -8.65
N ALA A 221 1.53 -10.49 -8.34
CA ALA A 221 0.87 -11.49 -9.18
C ALA A 221 -0.63 -11.71 -8.87
N ILE A 222 -1.10 -11.34 -7.68
CA ILE A 222 -2.44 -11.71 -7.17
C ILE A 222 -3.63 -11.17 -8.00
N TYR A 223 -3.39 -10.16 -8.84
CA TYR A 223 -4.42 -9.47 -9.61
C TYR A 223 -4.82 -10.22 -10.88
N THR A 224 -6.07 -10.02 -11.31
CA THR A 224 -6.53 -10.50 -12.61
C THR A 224 -5.76 -9.81 -13.73
N THR A 225 -5.25 -10.59 -14.69
CA THR A 225 -4.48 -10.03 -15.80
C THR A 225 -5.36 -9.16 -16.71
N ASN A 226 -4.86 -7.99 -17.13
CA ASN A 226 -5.59 -7.07 -18.03
C ASN A 226 -6.04 -7.74 -19.34
N SER A 227 -5.30 -8.72 -19.85
CA SER A 227 -5.67 -9.49 -21.04
C SER A 227 -6.93 -10.33 -20.86
N TYR A 228 -7.37 -10.63 -19.63
CA TYR A 228 -8.54 -11.46 -19.35
C TYR A 228 -9.80 -10.89 -20.02
N GLY A 229 -10.07 -9.59 -19.86
CA GLY A 229 -11.23 -8.94 -20.46
C GLY A 229 -11.20 -8.97 -21.99
N MET A 230 -10.01 -8.77 -22.58
CA MET A 230 -9.83 -8.83 -24.04
C MET A 230 -10.10 -10.25 -24.57
N ILE A 231 -9.55 -11.27 -23.91
CA ILE A 231 -9.74 -12.68 -24.29
C ILE A 231 -11.23 -13.07 -24.19
N LEU A 232 -11.90 -12.66 -23.10
CA LEU A 232 -13.31 -12.95 -22.89
C LEU A 232 -14.18 -12.33 -23.98
N VAL A 233 -13.96 -11.06 -24.32
CA VAL A 233 -14.72 -10.35 -25.36
C VAL A 233 -14.45 -10.93 -26.75
N GLN A 234 -13.20 -11.29 -27.06
CA GLN A 234 -12.86 -11.89 -28.36
C GLN A 234 -13.46 -13.29 -28.52
N ARG A 235 -13.37 -14.14 -27.49
CA ARG A 235 -13.79 -15.55 -27.57
C ARG A 235 -15.29 -15.75 -27.32
N SER A 236 -15.92 -14.92 -26.48
CA SER A 236 -17.32 -15.11 -26.10
C SER A 236 -18.26 -14.97 -27.31
N PRO A 237 -19.18 -15.93 -27.52
CA PRO A 237 -20.15 -15.86 -28.61
C PRO A 237 -21.19 -14.76 -28.42
N VAL A 238 -21.26 -14.14 -27.24
CA VAL A 238 -22.13 -12.99 -26.94
C VAL A 238 -21.54 -11.69 -27.52
N TYR A 239 -20.22 -11.63 -27.68
CA TYR A 239 -19.51 -10.48 -28.20
C TYR A 239 -19.02 -10.77 -29.63
N TYR A 240 -17.73 -11.06 -29.84
CA TYR A 240 -17.19 -11.26 -31.19
C TYR A 240 -17.17 -12.73 -31.66
N GLY A 241 -17.23 -13.71 -30.76
CA GLY A 241 -17.33 -15.13 -31.10
C GLY A 241 -16.16 -15.66 -31.95
N LEU A 242 -14.96 -15.11 -31.80
CA LEU A 242 -13.80 -15.46 -32.62
C LEU A 242 -13.18 -16.79 -32.17
N GLY A 243 -13.32 -17.82 -33.01
CA GLY A 243 -12.82 -19.16 -32.73
C GLY A 243 -11.29 -19.32 -32.76
N PHE A 244 -10.55 -18.36 -33.33
CA PHE A 244 -9.08 -18.44 -33.42
C PHE A 244 -8.37 -18.22 -32.08
N VAL A 245 -9.08 -17.72 -31.05
CA VAL A 245 -8.56 -17.43 -29.71
C VAL A 245 -8.32 -18.74 -28.95
N THR A 246 -7.29 -19.48 -29.36
CA THR A 246 -6.84 -20.75 -28.78
C THR A 246 -5.86 -20.51 -27.63
N PHE A 247 -5.45 -21.57 -26.93
CA PHE A 247 -4.52 -21.49 -25.79
C PHE A 247 -3.21 -20.75 -26.13
N GLY A 248 -2.62 -21.02 -27.29
CA GLY A 248 -1.37 -20.37 -27.71
C GLY A 248 -1.49 -18.86 -27.87
N TYR A 249 -2.59 -18.38 -28.46
CA TYR A 249 -2.86 -16.94 -28.55
C TYR A 249 -3.07 -16.32 -27.16
N GLN A 250 -3.84 -16.97 -26.28
CA GLN A 250 -4.07 -16.48 -24.92
C GLN A 250 -2.75 -16.36 -24.14
N LEU A 251 -1.92 -17.41 -24.16
CA LEU A 251 -0.61 -17.42 -23.49
C LEU A 251 0.31 -16.33 -24.03
N THR A 252 0.42 -16.22 -25.35
CA THR A 252 1.32 -15.25 -26.00
C THR A 252 0.86 -13.81 -25.74
N LEU A 253 -0.44 -13.54 -25.82
CA LEU A 253 -1.02 -12.23 -25.52
C LEU A 253 -0.81 -11.87 -24.05
N THR A 254 -1.04 -12.80 -23.12
CA THR A 254 -0.82 -12.58 -21.69
C THR A 254 0.66 -12.33 -21.39
N LEU A 255 1.58 -13.13 -21.95
CA LEU A 255 3.03 -12.90 -21.79
C LEU A 255 3.46 -11.54 -22.35
N PHE A 256 2.97 -11.18 -23.53
CA PHE A 256 3.27 -9.87 -24.14
C PHE A 256 2.83 -8.71 -23.23
N VAL A 257 1.58 -8.72 -22.77
CA VAL A 257 1.05 -7.65 -21.91
C VAL A 257 1.81 -7.55 -20.59
N GLN A 258 2.17 -8.68 -19.98
CA GLN A 258 2.90 -8.68 -18.71
C GLN A 258 4.36 -8.24 -18.86
N LEU A 259 5.07 -8.74 -19.87
CA LEU A 259 6.47 -8.34 -20.14
C LEU A 259 6.56 -6.86 -20.52
N MET A 260 5.62 -6.37 -21.34
CA MET A 260 5.53 -4.96 -21.68
C MET A 260 5.27 -4.08 -20.44
N GLY A 261 4.34 -4.49 -19.57
CA GLY A 261 4.05 -3.80 -18.31
C GLY A 261 5.26 -3.71 -17.38
N MET A 262 5.96 -4.83 -17.17
CA MET A 262 7.18 -4.88 -16.35
C MET A 262 8.31 -4.05 -16.97
N GLY A 263 8.42 -4.00 -18.30
CA GLY A 263 9.34 -3.13 -19.02
C GLY A 263 9.09 -1.65 -18.73
N PHE A 264 7.85 -1.18 -18.86
CA PHE A 264 7.49 0.21 -18.55
C PHE A 264 7.67 0.56 -17.07
N ALA A 265 7.35 -0.35 -16.15
CA ALA A 265 7.61 -0.17 -14.73
C ALA A 265 9.11 0.06 -14.45
N GLY A 266 9.98 -0.67 -15.14
CA GLY A 266 11.44 -0.49 -15.06
C GLY A 266 11.89 0.92 -15.46
N PHE A 267 11.36 1.46 -16.57
CA PHE A 267 11.66 2.83 -17.01
C PHE A 267 11.16 3.89 -16.03
N LEU A 268 9.97 3.70 -15.45
CA LEU A 268 9.34 4.66 -14.53
C LEU A 268 9.93 4.62 -13.11
N ARG A 269 10.72 3.58 -12.76
CA ARG A 269 11.36 3.44 -11.43
C ARG A 269 12.16 4.69 -11.03
N ARG A 270 12.80 5.36 -11.99
CA ARG A 270 13.58 6.59 -11.73
C ARG A 270 12.74 7.75 -11.22
N PHE A 271 11.49 7.85 -11.66
CA PHE A 271 10.59 8.92 -11.27
C PHE A 271 9.70 8.54 -10.08
N SER A 272 9.43 7.25 -9.91
CA SER A 272 8.41 6.76 -8.98
C SER A 272 8.97 6.15 -7.69
N VAL A 273 10.20 5.62 -7.71
CA VAL A 273 10.77 4.85 -6.60
C VAL A 273 12.03 5.48 -6.01
N TYR A 274 12.97 5.94 -6.83
CA TYR A 274 14.23 6.51 -6.32
C TYR A 274 14.08 7.86 -5.58
N PRO A 275 13.13 8.75 -5.91
CA PRO A 275 12.96 9.98 -5.16
C PRO A 275 12.49 9.69 -3.72
N VAL A 276 13.25 10.15 -2.72
CA VAL A 276 12.95 9.94 -1.28
C VAL A 276 11.60 10.55 -0.87
N LYS A 277 11.11 11.54 -1.62
CA LYS A 277 9.80 12.18 -1.41
C LYS A 277 8.61 11.32 -1.85
N ALA A 278 8.83 10.28 -2.65
CA ALA A 278 7.78 9.43 -3.19
C ALA A 278 7.35 8.36 -2.16
N VAL A 279 6.45 8.74 -1.26
CA VAL A 279 5.87 7.82 -0.26
C VAL A 279 4.65 7.10 -0.83
N TRP A 280 4.56 5.79 -0.60
CA TRP A 280 3.44 4.93 -1.02
C TRP A 280 2.67 4.40 0.21
N PRO A 281 1.64 5.12 0.71
CA PRO A 281 0.94 4.76 1.95
C PRO A 281 0.32 3.37 1.92
N THR A 282 -0.13 2.91 0.74
CA THR A 282 -0.79 1.60 0.56
C THR A 282 0.13 0.42 0.84
N VAL A 283 1.46 0.60 0.79
CA VAL A 283 2.46 -0.45 1.03
C VAL A 283 2.87 -0.52 2.50
N LEU A 284 2.73 0.58 3.26
CA LEU A 284 3.15 0.64 4.67
C LEU A 284 2.46 -0.42 5.55
N PRO A 285 1.13 -0.66 5.45
CA PRO A 285 0.48 -1.72 6.22
C PRO A 285 1.01 -3.12 5.91
N ILE A 286 1.41 -3.37 4.67
CA ILE A 286 2.00 -4.66 4.25
C ILE A 286 3.33 -4.85 4.96
N ILE A 287 4.18 -3.82 5.01
CA ILE A 287 5.47 -3.87 5.69
C ILE A 287 5.28 -4.06 7.20
N ALA A 288 4.37 -3.28 7.79
CA ALA A 288 4.04 -3.36 9.21
C ALA A 288 3.58 -4.77 9.62
N MET A 289 2.71 -5.38 8.81
CA MET A 289 2.19 -6.72 9.06
C MET A 289 3.28 -7.79 8.98
N ASN A 290 4.20 -7.71 7.99
CA ASN A 290 5.31 -8.66 7.87
C ASN A 290 6.21 -8.61 9.10
N ARG A 291 6.44 -7.40 9.61
CA ARG A 291 7.25 -7.19 10.79
C ARG A 291 6.55 -7.67 12.06
N ALA A 292 5.24 -7.44 12.15
CA ALA A 292 4.44 -7.91 13.28
C ALA A 292 4.35 -9.44 13.35
N LEU A 293 4.32 -10.13 12.21
CA LEU A 293 4.25 -11.60 12.14
C LEU A 293 5.58 -12.29 12.45
N THR A 294 6.71 -11.65 12.12
CA THR A 294 8.05 -12.28 12.23
C THR A 294 8.84 -11.85 13.46
N ARG A 295 8.45 -10.75 14.12
CA ARG A 295 9.01 -10.42 15.43
C ARG A 295 8.61 -11.52 16.42
N PRO A 296 9.58 -12.12 17.15
CA PRO A 296 9.24 -12.94 18.29
C PRO A 296 8.40 -12.09 19.24
N GLU A 297 7.23 -12.60 19.64
CA GLU A 297 6.47 -12.02 20.75
C GLU A 297 7.41 -12.07 21.95
N GLY A 298 7.96 -10.93 22.35
CA GLY A 298 8.85 -10.85 23.49
C GLY A 298 8.15 -11.48 24.70
N ASP A 299 8.85 -12.39 25.38
CA ASP A 299 8.39 -13.02 26.61
C ASP A 299 7.84 -11.95 27.55
N GLY A 300 6.52 -11.95 27.76
CA GLY A 300 5.82 -11.60 29.01
C GLY A 300 6.20 -10.34 29.79
N ASP A 301 7.06 -9.46 29.29
CA ASP A 301 7.49 -8.25 29.99
C ASP A 301 6.88 -7.06 29.26
N GLY A 302 6.12 -6.25 30.01
CA GLY A 302 5.35 -5.11 29.53
C GLY A 302 6.20 -3.94 29.01
N SER A 303 7.40 -4.22 28.51
CA SER A 303 8.45 -3.29 28.09
C SER A 303 8.78 -3.38 26.59
N GLY A 304 8.16 -4.30 25.84
CA GLY A 304 8.26 -4.31 24.39
C GLY A 304 7.52 -3.12 23.76
N PRO A 305 8.04 -2.49 22.68
CA PRO A 305 7.43 -1.32 22.00
C PRO A 305 6.11 -1.63 21.25
N GLY A 306 5.42 -2.70 21.64
CA GLY A 306 4.12 -3.11 21.15
C GLY A 306 3.05 -3.23 22.23
N ALA A 307 3.37 -2.97 23.50
CA ALA A 307 2.38 -2.72 24.53
C ALA A 307 1.68 -1.41 24.19
N VAL A 308 0.49 -1.53 23.60
CA VAL A 308 -0.43 -0.39 23.46
C VAL A 308 -0.64 0.16 24.88
N GLU A 309 -0.37 1.46 25.09
CA GLU A 309 -0.55 2.20 26.35
C GLU A 309 -2.03 2.27 26.81
N GLY A 310 -2.70 1.13 26.92
CA GLY A 310 -4.14 1.06 27.15
C GLY A 310 -4.62 -0.23 27.84
N GLY A 311 -3.74 -1.01 28.46
CA GLY A 311 -4.14 -2.18 29.26
C GLY A 311 -4.78 -3.34 28.48
N TRP A 312 -4.75 -3.29 27.14
CA TRP A 312 -5.25 -4.38 26.30
C TRP A 312 -4.22 -5.51 26.24
N THR A 313 -4.49 -6.61 26.94
CA THR A 313 -3.64 -7.81 27.02
C THR A 313 -3.85 -8.79 25.86
N VAL A 314 -4.66 -8.45 24.87
CA VAL A 314 -4.95 -9.32 23.74
C VAL A 314 -3.77 -9.30 22.77
N SER A 315 -3.09 -10.44 22.60
CA SER A 315 -2.07 -10.64 21.57
C SER A 315 -2.58 -10.18 20.19
N ARG A 316 -1.69 -9.58 19.39
CA ARG A 316 -2.00 -9.04 18.06
C ARG A 316 -2.67 -10.08 17.16
N GLN A 317 -2.24 -11.34 17.24
CA GLN A 317 -2.81 -12.44 16.49
C GLN A 317 -4.21 -12.83 16.99
N ARG A 318 -4.45 -12.79 18.32
CA ARG A 318 -5.77 -13.08 18.90
C ARG A 318 -6.82 -12.02 18.55
N PHE A 319 -6.44 -10.74 18.62
CA PHE A 319 -7.31 -9.63 18.19
C PHE A 319 -7.70 -9.77 16.72
N PHE A 320 -6.74 -10.11 15.86
CA PHE A 320 -7.03 -10.40 14.45
C PHE A 320 -8.01 -11.56 14.28
N CYS A 321 -7.82 -12.68 14.98
CA CYS A 321 -8.76 -13.81 14.89
C CYS A 321 -10.18 -13.43 15.33
N TYR A 322 -10.33 -12.59 16.36
CA TYR A 322 -11.63 -12.08 16.79
C TYR A 322 -12.26 -11.16 15.73
N ALA A 323 -11.48 -10.23 15.15
CA ALA A 323 -11.96 -9.36 14.10
C ALA A 323 -12.34 -10.14 12.82
N ALA A 324 -11.51 -11.13 12.43
CA ALA A 324 -11.77 -12.00 11.30
C ALA A 324 -13.04 -12.85 11.51
N GLY A 325 -13.22 -13.43 12.70
CA GLY A 325 -14.43 -14.16 13.06
C GLY A 325 -15.67 -13.26 13.09
N GLY A 326 -15.55 -12.05 13.67
CA GLY A 326 -16.62 -11.05 13.67
C GLY A 326 -17.02 -10.65 12.27
N MET A 327 -16.05 -10.40 11.38
CA MET A 327 -16.32 -10.04 9.99
C MET A 327 -16.86 -11.20 9.16
N PHE A 328 -16.40 -12.42 9.46
CA PHE A 328 -16.94 -13.64 8.86
C PHE A 328 -18.42 -13.78 9.18
N VAL A 329 -18.84 -13.59 10.43
CA VAL A 329 -20.26 -13.63 10.82
C VAL A 329 -21.02 -12.44 10.23
N TYR A 330 -20.43 -11.24 10.27
CA TYR A 330 -21.03 -10.03 9.72
C TYR A 330 -21.36 -10.17 8.24
N TYR A 331 -20.51 -10.83 7.44
CA TYR A 331 -20.74 -11.04 6.01
C TYR A 331 -22.07 -11.74 5.69
N TRP A 332 -22.56 -12.62 6.57
CA TRP A 332 -23.84 -13.31 6.37
C TRP A 332 -25.03 -12.36 6.48
N LEU A 333 -24.89 -11.25 7.21
CA LEU A 333 -25.95 -10.29 7.43
C LEU A 333 -26.33 -9.54 6.13
N PRO A 334 -25.45 -8.76 5.47
CA PRO A 334 -25.78 -8.13 4.20
C PRO A 334 -25.73 -9.12 3.03
N GLY A 335 -25.00 -10.23 3.13
CA GLY A 335 -24.80 -11.17 2.03
C GLY A 335 -25.92 -12.20 1.84
N TYR A 336 -26.60 -12.60 2.92
CA TYR A 336 -27.59 -13.69 2.87
C TYR A 336 -28.87 -13.38 3.64
N LEU A 337 -28.78 -12.93 4.90
CA LEU A 337 -29.94 -12.72 5.77
C LEU A 337 -30.79 -11.52 5.34
N PHE A 338 -30.16 -10.40 4.98
CA PHE A 338 -30.86 -9.18 4.58
C PHE A 338 -30.05 -8.41 3.54
N THR A 339 -30.27 -8.78 2.28
CA THR A 339 -29.56 -8.23 1.11
C THR A 339 -29.82 -6.74 0.86
N ALA A 340 -30.93 -6.20 1.38
CA ALA A 340 -31.23 -4.77 1.27
C ALA A 340 -30.28 -3.87 2.08
N LEU A 341 -29.53 -4.40 3.06
CA LEU A 341 -28.46 -3.65 3.75
C LEU A 341 -27.24 -3.38 2.85
N SER A 342 -27.06 -4.18 1.79
CA SER A 342 -25.95 -4.00 0.83
C SER A 342 -26.18 -2.82 -0.11
N GLN A 343 -27.44 -2.50 -0.43
CA GLN A 343 -27.82 -1.35 -1.26
C GLN A 343 -28.96 -0.55 -0.59
N LEU A 344 -28.59 0.27 0.39
CA LEU A 344 -29.53 1.02 1.21
C LEU A 344 -29.96 2.33 0.51
N ASN A 345 -30.93 2.25 -0.40
CA ASN A 345 -31.48 3.42 -1.10
C ASN A 345 -32.71 4.02 -0.41
N TRP A 346 -32.61 4.33 0.88
CA TRP A 346 -33.75 4.79 1.69
C TRP A 346 -34.39 6.08 1.16
N MET A 347 -33.62 6.97 0.52
CA MET A 347 -34.15 8.21 -0.07
C MET A 347 -35.18 7.95 -1.16
N THR A 348 -35.06 6.86 -1.91
CA THR A 348 -36.04 6.49 -2.94
C THR A 348 -37.40 6.09 -2.34
N TRP A 349 -37.47 5.78 -1.04
CA TRP A 349 -38.74 5.50 -0.34
C TRP A 349 -39.57 6.77 -0.13
N ILE A 350 -38.95 7.96 -0.13
CA ILE A 350 -39.66 9.24 0.04
C ILE A 350 -40.59 9.51 -1.15
N ALA A 351 -40.15 9.19 -2.37
CA ALA A 351 -40.95 9.36 -3.58
C ALA A 351 -40.65 8.24 -4.61
N PRO A 352 -41.25 7.04 -4.44
CA PRO A 352 -40.91 5.86 -5.23
C PRO A 352 -41.25 5.97 -6.73
N GLY A 353 -42.15 6.87 -7.11
CA GLY A 353 -42.53 7.09 -8.52
C GLY A 353 -41.63 8.07 -9.29
N SER A 354 -40.64 8.69 -8.64
CA SER A 354 -39.86 9.76 -9.26
C SER A 354 -38.56 9.26 -9.89
N VAL A 355 -38.54 9.18 -11.21
CA VAL A 355 -37.35 8.77 -11.99
C VAL A 355 -36.15 9.67 -11.71
N ARG A 356 -36.38 10.98 -11.52
CA ARG A 356 -35.33 11.94 -11.19
C ARG A 356 -34.64 11.64 -9.85
N LEU A 357 -35.40 11.24 -8.84
CA LEU A 357 -34.85 10.87 -7.53
C LEU A 357 -34.10 9.55 -7.59
N ALA A 358 -34.61 8.58 -8.35
CA ALA A 358 -33.94 7.29 -8.57
C ALA A 358 -32.61 7.45 -9.32
N ILE A 359 -32.57 8.33 -10.34
CA ILE A 359 -31.34 8.68 -11.07
C ILE A 359 -30.32 9.36 -10.14
N LEU A 360 -30.77 10.25 -9.26
CA LEU A 360 -29.89 11.00 -8.39
C LEU A 360 -29.34 10.15 -7.24
N THR A 361 -30.22 9.43 -6.53
CA THR A 361 -29.91 8.78 -5.24
C THR A 361 -29.78 7.26 -5.30
N GLY A 362 -30.13 6.61 -6.41
CA GLY A 362 -30.12 5.15 -6.53
C GLY A 362 -28.72 4.57 -6.73
N SER A 363 -28.45 3.42 -6.09
CA SER A 363 -27.15 2.72 -6.14
C SER A 363 -26.92 1.83 -7.38
N GLY A 364 -27.98 1.45 -8.11
CA GLY A 364 -27.90 0.51 -9.23
C GLY A 364 -27.99 1.18 -10.61
N LEU A 365 -29.12 1.84 -10.88
CA LEU A 365 -29.37 2.58 -12.13
C LEU A 365 -29.09 4.09 -12.00
N GLY A 366 -28.87 4.57 -10.77
CA GLY A 366 -28.57 5.96 -10.48
C GLY A 366 -27.08 6.20 -10.25
N LEU A 367 -26.75 7.45 -9.96
CA LEU A 367 -25.38 7.89 -9.67
C LEU A 367 -25.00 7.73 -8.18
N GLY A 368 -25.95 7.33 -7.32
CA GLY A 368 -25.75 7.26 -5.86
C GLY A 368 -25.34 8.60 -5.24
N LEU A 369 -25.53 9.72 -5.95
CA LEU A 369 -25.15 11.05 -5.52
C LEU A 369 -26.09 11.48 -4.39
N LEU A 370 -25.55 12.10 -3.34
CA LEU A 370 -26.29 12.68 -2.22
C LEU A 370 -26.97 11.68 -1.25
N ASN A 371 -26.77 10.37 -1.38
CA ASN A 371 -27.18 9.43 -0.34
C ASN A 371 -26.06 9.31 0.74
N PRO A 372 -26.29 9.75 1.99
CA PRO A 372 -25.28 9.71 3.04
C PRO A 372 -24.99 8.29 3.56
N LEU A 373 -25.93 7.35 3.38
CA LEU A 373 -25.78 5.95 3.81
C LEU A 373 -26.21 5.04 2.66
N THR A 374 -25.28 4.76 1.75
CA THR A 374 -25.52 3.95 0.55
C THR A 374 -25.42 2.45 0.80
N THR A 375 -24.61 2.03 1.77
CA THR A 375 -24.38 0.63 2.07
C THR A 375 -23.91 0.42 3.51
N LEU A 376 -24.33 -0.67 4.11
CA LEU A 376 -23.75 -1.21 5.34
C LEU A 376 -22.93 -2.48 5.04
N ASP A 377 -22.78 -2.87 3.78
CA ASP A 377 -21.90 -3.95 3.36
C ASP A 377 -20.48 -3.44 3.20
N TRP A 378 -19.57 -3.98 4.01
CA TRP A 378 -18.16 -3.58 3.99
C TRP A 378 -17.49 -3.89 2.65
N ASN A 379 -17.91 -4.94 1.93
CA ASN A 379 -17.35 -5.24 0.60
C ASN A 379 -17.75 -4.19 -0.43
N VAL A 380 -18.95 -3.62 -0.31
CA VAL A 380 -19.41 -2.52 -1.17
C VAL A 380 -18.78 -1.20 -0.73
N ALA A 381 -18.67 -0.95 0.57
CA ALA A 381 -18.03 0.27 1.09
C ALA A 381 -16.54 0.37 0.72
N THR A 382 -15.82 -0.76 0.75
CA THR A 382 -14.38 -0.82 0.45
C THR A 382 -14.05 -1.18 -1.00
N SER A 383 -15.06 -1.32 -1.88
CA SER A 383 -14.82 -1.67 -3.29
C SER A 383 -13.96 -0.63 -4.01
N SER A 384 -14.09 0.64 -3.60
CA SER A 384 -13.45 1.79 -4.26
C SER A 384 -12.52 2.59 -3.34
N TYR A 385 -12.48 2.27 -2.04
CA TYR A 385 -11.69 3.02 -1.05
C TYR A 385 -11.05 2.11 -0.01
N ALA A 386 -9.75 2.28 0.20
CA ALA A 386 -9.01 1.62 1.28
C ALA A 386 -9.00 2.51 2.54
N ALA A 387 -10.11 2.51 3.28
CA ALA A 387 -10.40 3.45 4.37
C ALA A 387 -9.35 3.52 5.51
N LEU A 388 -8.46 2.53 5.63
CA LEU A 388 -7.42 2.45 6.66
C LEU A 388 -5.99 2.70 6.15
N ALA A 389 -5.75 2.51 4.85
CA ALA A 389 -4.41 2.61 4.27
C ALA A 389 -4.17 3.97 3.59
N GLN A 390 -5.24 4.64 3.16
CA GLN A 390 -5.15 5.87 2.39
C GLN A 390 -5.31 7.10 3.29
N PRO A 391 -4.47 8.14 3.13
CA PRO A 391 -4.60 9.38 3.89
C PRO A 391 -5.99 10.02 3.72
N PHE A 392 -6.51 10.60 4.80
CA PHE A 392 -7.82 11.25 4.81
C PHE A 392 -7.95 12.32 3.72
N PHE A 393 -6.92 13.15 3.54
CA PHE A 393 -6.90 14.18 2.50
C PHE A 393 -7.10 13.60 1.10
N SER A 394 -6.39 12.52 0.75
CA SER A 394 -6.54 11.86 -0.56
C SER A 394 -7.95 11.30 -0.75
N THR A 395 -8.53 10.71 0.29
CA THR A 395 -9.91 10.21 0.25
C THR A 395 -10.92 11.34 0.05
N CYS A 396 -10.73 12.49 0.74
CA CYS A 396 -11.55 13.68 0.52
C CYS A 396 -11.44 14.22 -0.90
N THR A 397 -10.23 14.31 -1.47
CA THR A 397 -10.04 14.75 -2.85
C THR A 397 -10.72 13.81 -3.85
N MET A 398 -10.59 12.50 -3.67
CA MET A 398 -11.28 11.51 -4.51
C MET A 398 -12.80 11.64 -4.39
N TYR A 399 -13.32 11.86 -3.18
CA TYR A 399 -14.74 12.08 -2.95
C TYR A 399 -15.23 13.36 -3.64
N CYS A 400 -14.54 14.49 -3.46
CA CYS A 400 -14.85 15.74 -4.16
C CYS A 400 -14.80 15.58 -5.68
N GLY A 401 -13.81 14.86 -6.20
CA GLY A 401 -13.71 14.53 -7.63
C GLY A 401 -14.87 13.66 -8.12
N SER A 402 -15.32 12.71 -7.30
CA SER A 402 -16.47 11.86 -7.60
C SER A 402 -17.78 12.67 -7.63
N VAL A 403 -17.95 13.60 -6.69
CA VAL A 403 -19.11 14.52 -6.66
C VAL A 403 -19.10 15.44 -7.87
N LEU A 404 -17.94 16.05 -8.19
CA LEU A 404 -17.79 16.91 -9.37
C LEU A 404 -18.09 16.14 -10.66
N GLY A 405 -17.52 14.93 -10.81
CA GLY A 405 -17.78 14.06 -11.95
C GLY A 405 -19.25 13.70 -12.07
N GLY A 406 -19.91 13.38 -10.94
CA GLY A 406 -21.36 13.14 -10.91
C GLY A 406 -22.18 14.35 -11.37
N LEU A 407 -21.82 15.56 -10.96
CA LEU A 407 -22.47 16.80 -11.42
C LEU A 407 -22.28 17.05 -12.92
N VAL A 408 -21.08 16.78 -13.46
CA VAL A 408 -20.83 16.88 -14.90
C VAL A 408 -21.67 15.86 -15.68
N ILE A 409 -21.76 14.62 -15.21
CA ILE A 409 -22.62 13.60 -15.83
C ILE A 409 -24.09 14.03 -15.82
N LEU A 410 -24.57 14.59 -14.70
CA LEU A 410 -25.93 15.13 -14.62
C LEU A 410 -26.17 16.30 -15.59
N ALA A 411 -25.19 17.21 -15.72
CA ALA A 411 -25.28 18.33 -16.64
C ALA A 411 -25.38 17.86 -18.10
N ILE A 412 -24.60 16.85 -18.49
CA ILE A 412 -24.64 16.24 -19.83
C ILE A 412 -25.97 15.53 -20.06
N TYR A 413 -26.42 14.74 -19.07
CA TYR A 413 -27.65 13.96 -19.17
C TYR A 413 -28.90 14.84 -19.30
N TYR A 414 -29.06 15.83 -18.43
CA TYR A 414 -30.19 16.77 -18.50
C TYR A 414 -30.05 17.81 -19.62
N GLY A 415 -28.82 18.11 -20.04
CA GLY A 415 -28.54 18.97 -21.20
C GLY A 415 -28.74 18.29 -22.56
N ASN A 416 -29.03 16.98 -22.58
CA ASN A 416 -29.24 16.17 -23.78
C ASN A 416 -28.19 16.42 -24.89
N MET A 417 -26.91 16.58 -24.51
CA MET A 417 -25.87 17.06 -25.43
C MET A 417 -25.57 16.13 -26.63
N TYR A 418 -26.10 14.89 -26.62
CA TYR A 418 -25.89 13.88 -27.67
C TYR A 418 -27.15 13.04 -27.95
N ASP A 419 -28.34 13.56 -27.66
CA ASP A 419 -29.59 12.80 -27.71
C ASP A 419 -29.59 11.54 -26.83
N THR A 420 -28.73 11.46 -25.82
CA THR A 420 -28.57 10.27 -24.97
C THR A 420 -29.57 10.20 -23.82
N ALA A 421 -30.48 11.18 -23.67
CA ALA A 421 -31.43 11.23 -22.56
C ALA A 421 -32.41 10.05 -22.52
N TYR A 422 -32.61 9.34 -23.63
CA TYR A 422 -33.45 8.12 -23.68
C TYR A 422 -32.76 6.88 -23.11
N LEU A 423 -31.44 6.93 -22.88
CA LEU A 423 -30.66 5.84 -22.29
C LEU A 423 -30.61 5.97 -20.76
N PRO A 424 -30.52 4.85 -20.01
CA PRO A 424 -30.26 4.91 -18.58
C PRO A 424 -28.88 5.53 -18.32
N ILE A 425 -28.81 6.43 -17.32
CA ILE A 425 -27.59 7.19 -16.99
C ILE A 425 -26.40 6.30 -16.63
N ASN A 426 -26.68 5.12 -16.07
CA ASN A 426 -25.69 4.13 -15.70
C ASN A 426 -26.18 2.76 -16.16
N SER A 427 -25.48 2.18 -17.14
CA SER A 427 -25.73 0.81 -17.60
C SER A 427 -24.48 0.22 -18.22
N SER A 428 -24.27 -1.08 -17.96
CA SER A 428 -23.21 -1.89 -18.59
C SER A 428 -23.67 -2.55 -19.90
N THR A 429 -24.91 -2.33 -20.34
CA THR A 429 -25.45 -2.95 -21.55
C THR A 429 -25.27 -2.05 -22.77
N ALA A 430 -24.94 -2.65 -23.93
CA ALA A 430 -25.02 -1.96 -25.20
C ALA A 430 -26.50 -1.72 -25.55
N PHE A 431 -26.81 -0.57 -26.16
CA PHE A 431 -28.14 -0.24 -26.66
C PHE A 431 -28.08 -0.01 -28.17
N ALA A 432 -29.10 -0.45 -28.88
CA ALA A 432 -29.30 -0.04 -30.27
C ALA A 432 -29.80 1.41 -30.32
N ASN A 433 -29.79 2.02 -31.51
CA ASN A 433 -30.18 3.42 -31.73
C ASN A 433 -31.64 3.74 -31.33
N ASP A 434 -32.45 2.70 -31.06
CA ASP A 434 -33.83 2.77 -30.57
C ASP A 434 -33.95 2.65 -29.03
N GLY A 435 -32.82 2.64 -28.30
CA GLY A 435 -32.78 2.51 -26.84
C GLY A 435 -33.12 1.12 -26.31
N ARG A 436 -33.31 0.14 -27.20
CA ARG A 436 -33.55 -1.26 -26.80
C ARG A 436 -32.23 -2.00 -26.65
N PRO A 437 -32.11 -2.92 -25.68
CA PRO A 437 -30.97 -3.83 -25.66
C PRO A 437 -30.97 -4.63 -26.98
N PRO A 438 -29.80 -4.84 -27.61
CA PRO A 438 -29.72 -5.54 -28.89
C PRO A 438 -30.36 -6.91 -28.74
N THR A 439 -31.49 -7.12 -29.42
CA THR A 439 -32.13 -8.43 -29.45
C THR A 439 -31.25 -9.36 -30.27
N ARG A 440 -31.04 -10.59 -29.78
CA ARG A 440 -30.18 -11.66 -30.34
C ARG A 440 -30.54 -12.12 -31.78
N ARG A 441 -31.26 -11.34 -32.58
CA ARG A 441 -31.61 -11.71 -33.95
C ARG A 441 -30.53 -11.23 -34.91
N ARG A 442 -29.58 -12.14 -35.18
CA ARG A 442 -28.80 -12.27 -36.42
C ARG A 442 -28.31 -10.94 -37.04
N CYS A 443 -27.12 -10.50 -36.65
CA CYS A 443 -26.23 -9.84 -37.60
C CYS A 443 -25.67 -10.89 -38.59
N THR A 444 -26.49 -11.33 -39.55
CA THR A 444 -26.05 -12.18 -40.67
C THR A 444 -25.95 -11.41 -42.00
N ARG A 445 -25.91 -10.07 -41.98
CA ARG A 445 -25.65 -9.27 -43.19
C ARG A 445 -24.60 -8.18 -42.93
N PRO A 446 -23.46 -8.20 -43.66
CA PRO A 446 -22.33 -7.30 -43.44
C PRO A 446 -22.45 -6.00 -44.24
N ALA A 447 -23.62 -5.34 -44.21
CA ALA A 447 -23.83 -4.13 -44.99
C ALA A 447 -24.98 -3.29 -44.42
N THR A 448 -24.80 -2.79 -43.20
CA THR A 448 -25.33 -1.49 -42.69
C THR A 448 -25.10 -1.49 -41.19
N CYS A 449 -23.97 -0.90 -40.78
CA CYS A 449 -23.80 -0.28 -39.48
C CYS A 449 -23.71 1.22 -39.72
#